data_AF-A0A534TDS2-F1
#
_entry.id   AF-A0A534TDS2-F1
#
_cell.length_a   1.000
_cell.length_b   1.000
_cell.length_c   1.000
_cell.angle_alpha   90.00
_cell.angle_beta   90.00
_cell.angle_gamma   90.00
#
_symmetry.space_group_name_H-M   'P 1'
#
loop_
_entity.id
_entity.type
_entity.pdbx_description
1 polymer ?
#
loop_
_entity_poly.entity_id
_entity_poly.type
_entity_poly.pdbx_seq_one_letter_code
_entity_poly.pdbx_strand_id
1 'polypeptide(L)'
;MQAPTMPSRDALQRLLDGLQTFIREHLALARVEMKQDLRAMGRDLAVGAAGMPALGAGYLLLMVAMSFLLSSWLPYWAAFGIVALANLVTGGTLTWSGTRRVMRDRVDLPRTAEELRRDRRWLSSMKQGNRPAENALPQPVAIADRGGPSDAASR
;
A
#
# COMPACT_ATOMS: atom_id res chain seq x y z
N MET A 1 31.78 -36.19 -32.99
CA MET A 1 30.94 -34.99 -32.81
C MET A 1 29.55 -35.46 -32.38
N GLN A 2 29.22 -35.41 -31.09
CA GLN A 2 27.84 -35.58 -30.61
C GLN A 2 27.60 -34.48 -29.57
N ALA A 3 26.71 -33.55 -29.91
CA ALA A 3 26.24 -32.53 -28.98
C ALA A 3 25.22 -33.19 -28.03
N PRO A 4 25.45 -33.20 -26.70
CA PRO A 4 24.43 -33.67 -25.77
C PRO A 4 23.25 -32.69 -25.78
N THR A 5 22.13 -33.11 -26.36
CA THR A 5 20.86 -32.38 -26.32
C THR A 5 20.34 -32.41 -24.88
N MET A 6 20.71 -31.41 -24.07
CA MET A 6 20.20 -31.31 -22.72
C MET A 6 18.68 -31.11 -22.75
N PRO A 7 17.92 -31.90 -21.97
CA PRO A 7 16.48 -31.87 -22.00
C PRO A 7 15.99 -30.53 -21.48
N SER A 8 15.15 -29.85 -22.26
CA SER A 8 14.45 -28.60 -21.93
C SER A 8 13.75 -28.59 -20.56
N ARG A 9 13.51 -29.78 -19.98
CA ARG A 9 13.03 -29.97 -18.60
C ARG A 9 13.99 -29.43 -17.54
N ASP A 10 15.30 -29.57 -17.72
CA ASP A 10 16.30 -29.16 -16.72
C ASP A 10 16.37 -27.63 -16.60
N ALA A 11 16.20 -26.92 -17.72
CA ALA A 11 16.14 -25.46 -17.76
C ALA A 11 14.86 -24.93 -17.10
N LEU A 12 13.71 -25.56 -17.33
CA LEU A 12 12.44 -25.21 -16.68
C LEU A 12 12.50 -25.45 -15.17
N GLN A 13 13.07 -26.57 -14.73
CA GLN A 13 13.24 -26.87 -13.31
C GLN A 13 14.09 -25.80 -12.61
N ARG A 14 15.21 -25.40 -13.22
CA ARG A 14 16.07 -24.34 -12.68
C ARG A 14 15.38 -22.97 -12.59
N LEU A 15 14.53 -22.63 -13.57
CA LEU A 15 13.74 -21.39 -13.52
C LEU A 15 12.65 -21.44 -12.45
N LEU A 16 11.97 -22.58 -12.30
CA LEU A 16 10.97 -22.79 -11.25
C LEU A 16 11.59 -22.71 -9.86
N ASP A 17 12.76 -23.32 -9.66
CA ASP A 17 13.52 -23.27 -8.41
C ASP A 17 13.99 -21.83 -8.09
N GLY A 18 14.43 -21.09 -9.11
CA GLY A 18 14.81 -19.68 -8.98
C GLY A 18 13.62 -18.78 -8.60
N LEU A 19 12.48 -18.93 -9.27
CA LEU A 19 11.25 -18.19 -8.95
C LEU A 19 10.71 -18.53 -7.57
N GLN A 20 10.75 -19.81 -7.18
CA GLN A 20 10.31 -20.24 -5.86
C GLN A 20 11.19 -19.62 -4.77
N THR A 21 12.50 -19.52 -5.01
CA THR A 21 13.45 -18.88 -4.08
C THR A 21 13.17 -17.38 -3.96
N PHE A 22 12.99 -16.68 -5.09
CA PHE A 22 12.71 -15.24 -5.13
C PHE A 22 11.37 -14.88 -4.44
N ILE A 23 10.31 -15.66 -4.67
CA ILE A 23 9.01 -15.47 -4.00
C ILE A 23 9.15 -15.69 -2.50
N ARG A 24 9.85 -16.75 -2.07
CA ARG A 24 10.07 -17.02 -0.64
C ARG A 24 10.84 -15.89 0.03
N GLU A 25 11.83 -15.32 -0.64
CA GLU A 25 12.65 -14.23 -0.13
C GLU A 25 11.85 -12.93 0.02
N HIS A 26 11.08 -12.53 -1.00
CA HIS A 26 10.19 -11.37 -0.89
C HIS A 26 9.08 -11.57 0.13
N LEU A 27 8.56 -12.79 0.29
CA LEU A 27 7.55 -13.09 1.30
C LEU A 27 8.15 -13.07 2.71
N ALA A 28 9.38 -13.56 2.87
CA ALA A 28 10.11 -13.47 4.13
C ALA A 28 10.38 -12.01 4.50
N LEU A 29 10.79 -11.19 3.54
CA LEU A 29 11.05 -9.76 3.72
C LEU A 29 9.75 -9.00 4.07
N ALA A 30 8.68 -9.19 3.28
CA ALA A 30 7.38 -8.60 3.54
C ALA A 30 6.83 -9.00 4.91
N ARG A 31 7.05 -10.24 5.35
CA ARG A 31 6.64 -10.70 6.67
C ARG A 31 7.45 -10.05 7.79
N VAL A 32 8.73 -9.78 7.59
CA VAL A 32 9.57 -9.04 8.55
C VAL A 32 9.13 -7.59 8.64
N GLU A 33 8.94 -6.94 7.50
CA GLU A 33 8.49 -5.54 7.42
C GLU A 33 7.09 -5.37 8.00
N MET A 34 6.13 -6.24 7.66
CA MET A 34 4.83 -6.27 8.32
C MET A 34 4.95 -6.43 9.84
N LYS A 35 5.80 -7.34 10.34
CA LYS A 35 6.00 -7.50 11.78
C LYS A 35 6.60 -6.24 12.41
N GLN A 36 7.52 -5.56 11.73
CA GLN A 36 8.12 -4.32 12.20
C GLN A 36 7.10 -3.18 12.22
N ASP A 37 6.31 -3.02 11.17
CA ASP A 37 5.21 -2.05 11.08
C ASP A 37 4.16 -2.29 12.16
N LEU A 38 3.69 -3.53 12.33
CA LEU A 38 2.75 -3.89 13.39
C LEU A 38 3.33 -3.58 14.78
N ARG A 39 4.63 -3.79 14.98
CA ARG A 39 5.29 -3.54 16.27
C ARG A 39 5.51 -2.05 16.51
N ALA A 40 5.82 -1.28 15.47
CA ALA A 40 5.93 0.16 15.51
C ALA A 40 4.56 0.80 15.80
N MET A 41 3.53 0.45 15.02
CA MET A 41 2.14 0.85 15.26
C MET A 41 1.66 0.45 16.66
N GLY A 42 1.94 -0.78 17.08
CA GLY A 42 1.56 -1.27 18.41
C GLY A 42 2.25 -0.49 19.54
N ARG A 43 3.53 -0.13 19.37
CA ARG A 43 4.27 0.68 20.34
C ARG A 43 3.77 2.12 20.36
N ASP A 44 3.52 2.72 19.20
CA ASP A 44 3.04 4.09 19.10
C ASP A 44 1.62 4.21 19.65
N LEU A 45 0.76 3.21 19.39
CA LEU A 45 -0.54 3.08 20.03
C LEU A 45 -0.43 2.83 21.54
N ALA A 46 0.49 1.98 22.01
CA ALA A 46 0.64 1.71 23.44
C ALA A 46 1.14 2.94 24.22
N VAL A 47 2.11 3.68 23.67
CA VAL A 47 2.62 4.92 24.27
C VAL A 47 1.57 6.03 24.20
N GLY A 48 0.82 6.15 23.09
CA GLY A 48 -0.29 7.08 22.96
C GLY A 48 -1.51 6.72 23.81
N ALA A 49 -1.77 5.43 24.04
CA ALA A 49 -2.92 4.95 24.79
C ALA A 49 -2.69 4.91 26.30
N ALA A 50 -1.49 5.14 26.81
CA ALA A 50 -1.24 5.20 28.25
C ALA A 50 -2.12 6.26 28.96
N GLY A 51 -2.46 7.35 28.26
CA GLY A 51 -3.38 8.39 28.75
C GLY A 51 -4.87 8.13 28.49
N MET A 52 -5.22 7.15 27.64
CA MET A 52 -6.61 6.86 27.26
C MET A 52 -7.50 6.46 28.45
N PRO A 53 -7.06 5.63 29.42
CA PRO A 53 -7.88 5.29 30.58
C PRO A 53 -8.23 6.51 31.44
N ALA A 54 -7.25 7.39 31.68
CA ALA A 54 -7.46 8.61 32.46
C ALA A 54 -8.37 9.61 31.73
N LEU A 55 -8.20 9.76 30.41
CA LEU A 55 -9.08 10.58 29.58
C LEU A 55 -10.52 10.02 29.55
N GLY A 56 -10.67 8.71 29.41
CA GLY A 56 -11.97 8.04 29.43
C GLY A 56 -12.67 8.19 30.78
N ALA A 57 -11.94 8.01 31.89
CA ALA A 57 -12.45 8.24 33.23
C ALA A 57 -12.85 9.71 33.43
N GLY A 58 -12.00 10.67 33.05
CA GLY A 58 -12.30 12.10 33.12
C GLY A 58 -13.53 12.49 32.31
N TYR A 59 -13.69 11.93 31.10
CA TYR A 59 -14.87 12.12 30.28
C TYR A 59 -16.14 11.61 30.95
N LEU A 60 -16.12 10.40 31.52
CA LEU A 60 -17.25 9.85 32.25
C LEU A 60 -17.62 10.71 33.46
N LEU A 61 -16.65 11.14 34.26
CA LEU A 61 -16.89 12.03 35.39
C LEU A 61 -17.48 13.37 34.93
N LEU A 62 -16.98 13.93 33.84
CA LEU A 62 -17.51 15.16 33.25
C LEU A 62 -18.97 15.00 32.82
N MET A 63 -19.33 13.88 32.19
CA MET A 63 -20.71 13.59 31.78
C MET A 63 -21.65 13.42 32.98
N VAL A 64 -21.18 12.77 34.04
CA VAL A 64 -21.95 12.65 35.30
C VAL A 64 -22.15 14.03 35.93
N ALA A 65 -21.10 14.85 36.01
CA ALA A 65 -21.18 16.21 36.54
C ALA A 65 -22.14 17.09 35.72
N MET A 66 -22.08 16.99 34.38
CA MET A 66 -22.98 17.70 33.47
C MET A 66 -24.44 17.26 33.69
N SER A 67 -24.68 15.96 33.86
CA SER A 67 -26.02 15.40 34.12
C SER A 67 -26.58 15.88 35.45
N PHE A 68 -25.74 15.94 36.49
CA PHE A 68 -26.12 16.51 37.79
C PHE A 68 -26.46 18.00 37.71
N LEU A 69 -25.67 18.78 36.97
CA LEU A 69 -25.91 20.21 36.77
C LEU A 69 -27.24 20.47 36.03
N LEU A 70 -27.53 19.66 35.01
CA LEU A 70 -28.78 19.73 34.24
C LEU A 70 -29.99 19.25 35.06
N SER A 71 -29.78 18.32 36.00
CA SER A 71 -30.82 17.84 36.91
C SER A 71 -31.30 18.90 37.91
N SER A 72 -30.59 20.02 38.05
CA SER A 72 -31.05 21.14 38.88
C SER A 72 -32.30 21.83 38.30
N TRP A 73 -32.54 21.65 36.99
CA TRP A 73 -33.64 22.29 36.26
C TRP A 73 -34.64 21.28 35.67
N LEU A 74 -34.27 20.01 35.54
CA LEU A 74 -35.09 18.93 34.97
C LEU A 74 -35.02 17.65 35.82
N PRO A 75 -36.03 16.76 35.75
CA PRO A 75 -35.97 15.46 36.42
C PRO A 75 -34.86 14.57 35.84
N TYR A 76 -34.22 13.75 36.70
CA TYR A 76 -33.01 12.97 36.38
C TYR A 76 -33.08 12.21 35.06
N TRP A 77 -34.20 11.56 34.75
CA TRP A 77 -34.39 10.77 33.53
C TRP A 77 -34.23 11.62 32.25
N ALA A 78 -34.71 12.87 32.26
CA ALA A 78 -34.59 13.77 31.13
C ALA A 78 -33.16 14.31 30.98
N ALA A 79 -32.48 14.62 32.09
CA ALA A 79 -31.10 15.06 32.08
C ALA A 79 -30.15 14.00 31.48
N PHE A 80 -30.24 12.76 31.95
CA PHE A 80 -29.47 11.64 31.39
C PHE A 80 -29.85 11.36 29.93
N GLY A 81 -31.13 11.46 29.58
CA GLY A 81 -31.60 11.27 28.21
C GLY A 81 -30.98 12.27 27.22
N ILE A 82 -30.91 13.56 27.59
CA ILE A 82 -30.33 14.60 26.75
C ILE A 82 -28.82 14.40 26.56
N VAL A 83 -28.09 14.10 27.64
CA VAL A 83 -26.64 13.86 27.58
C VAL A 83 -26.32 12.62 26.75
N ALA A 84 -27.14 11.55 26.87
CA ALA A 84 -27.03 10.35 26.07
C ALA A 84 -27.28 10.64 24.57
N LEU A 85 -28.33 11.40 24.25
CA LEU A 85 -28.64 11.78 22.87
C LEU A 85 -27.52 12.63 22.25
N ALA A 86 -26.99 13.61 22.99
CA ALA A 86 -25.88 14.44 22.55
C ALA A 86 -24.61 13.61 22.27
N ASN A 87 -24.33 12.62 23.14
CA ASN A 87 -23.26 11.66 22.92
C ASN A 87 -23.48 10.82 21.66
N LEU A 88 -24.71 10.34 21.46
CA LEU A 88 -25.05 9.50 20.31
C LEU A 88 -24.89 10.26 18.99
N VAL A 89 -25.28 11.54 18.96
CA VAL A 89 -25.07 12.41 17.81
C VAL A 89 -23.59 12.70 17.59
N THR A 90 -22.85 13.02 18.65
CA THR A 90 -21.42 13.34 18.55
C THR A 90 -20.61 12.11 18.11
N GLY A 91 -20.81 10.97 18.76
CA GLY A 91 -20.20 9.70 18.38
C GLY A 91 -20.62 9.26 16.98
N GLY A 92 -21.92 9.33 16.67
CA GLY A 92 -22.45 8.97 15.36
C GLY A 92 -21.86 9.81 14.22
N THR A 93 -21.76 11.13 14.39
CA THR A 93 -21.16 12.02 13.38
C THR A 93 -19.65 11.79 13.23
N LEU A 94 -18.94 11.52 14.33
CA LEU A 94 -17.50 11.25 14.30
C LEU A 94 -17.21 9.90 13.62
N THR A 95 -17.95 8.85 13.97
CA THR A 95 -17.85 7.54 13.31
C THR A 95 -18.22 7.65 11.84
N TRP A 96 -19.33 8.32 11.50
CA TRP A 96 -19.77 8.50 10.12
C TRP A 96 -18.73 9.26 9.28
N SER A 97 -18.18 10.36 9.81
CA SER A 97 -17.18 11.17 9.11
C SER A 97 -15.84 10.43 8.96
N GLY A 98 -15.42 9.68 9.99
CA GLY A 98 -14.23 8.83 9.94
C GLY A 98 -14.36 7.71 8.90
N THR A 99 -15.47 6.97 8.92
CA THR A 99 -15.74 5.92 7.93
C THR A 99 -15.82 6.50 6.52
N ARG A 100 -16.45 7.68 6.34
CA ARG A 100 -16.48 8.35 5.02
C ARG A 100 -15.09 8.77 4.54
N ARG A 101 -14.21 9.28 5.40
CA ARG A 101 -12.83 9.64 5.03
C ARG A 101 -12.03 8.43 4.59
N VAL A 102 -12.07 7.35 5.36
CA VAL A 102 -11.37 6.09 5.01
C VAL A 102 -11.91 5.51 3.70
N MET A 103 -13.22 5.56 3.49
CA MET A 103 -13.83 5.12 2.23
C MET A 103 -13.44 6.02 1.05
N ARG A 104 -13.31 7.34 1.24
CA ARG A 104 -12.87 8.26 0.19
C ARG A 104 -11.39 8.09 -0.16
N ASP A 105 -10.53 7.98 0.83
CA ASP A 105 -9.08 7.84 0.62
C ASP A 105 -8.71 6.48 0.00
N ARG A 106 -9.55 5.45 0.20
CA ARG A 106 -9.44 4.16 -0.53
C ARG A 106 -9.91 4.26 -1.99
N VAL A 107 -10.73 5.24 -2.34
CA VAL A 107 -11.23 5.48 -3.71
C VAL A 107 -10.32 6.45 -4.49
N ASP A 108 -9.58 7.31 -3.80
CA ASP A 108 -8.51 8.13 -4.39
C ASP A 108 -7.20 7.33 -4.47
N LEU A 109 -7.10 6.44 -5.45
CA LEU A 109 -5.83 5.89 -5.95
C LEU A 109 -5.45 6.60 -7.28
N PRO A 110 -5.14 7.91 -7.28
CA PRO A 110 -4.89 8.67 -8.50
C PRO A 110 -3.73 8.12 -9.33
N ARG A 111 -2.75 7.46 -8.68
CA ARG A 111 -1.62 6.77 -9.33
C ARG A 111 -2.09 5.57 -10.16
N THR A 112 -2.95 4.74 -9.60
CA THR A 112 -3.47 3.52 -10.26
C THR A 112 -4.52 3.85 -11.32
N ALA A 113 -5.30 4.91 -11.12
CA ALA A 113 -6.25 5.39 -12.13
C ALA A 113 -5.52 5.91 -13.39
N GLU A 114 -4.40 6.61 -13.23
CA GLU A 114 -3.62 7.12 -14.37
C GLU A 114 -2.88 6.00 -15.11
N GLU A 115 -2.35 5.02 -14.37
CA GLU A 115 -1.76 3.80 -14.94
C GLU A 115 -2.81 2.97 -15.69
N LEU A 116 -4.00 2.74 -15.11
CA LEU A 116 -5.11 2.06 -15.78
C LEU A 116 -5.62 2.83 -17.03
N ARG A 117 -5.60 4.16 -17.03
CA ARG A 117 -5.89 4.97 -18.22
C ARG A 117 -4.80 4.82 -19.28
N ARG A 118 -3.52 4.73 -18.90
CA ARG A 118 -2.40 4.50 -19.82
C ARG A 118 -2.52 3.11 -20.47
N ASP A 119 -2.89 2.11 -19.69
CA ASP A 119 -3.06 0.73 -20.18
C ASP A 119 -4.26 0.60 -21.11
N ARG A 120 -5.38 1.28 -20.81
CA ARG A 120 -6.51 1.38 -21.76
C ARG A 120 -6.11 2.05 -23.07
N ARG A 121 -5.32 3.14 -23.01
CA ARG A 121 -4.82 3.84 -24.20
C ARG A 121 -3.94 2.91 -25.05
N TRP A 122 -3.03 2.17 -24.42
CA TRP A 122 -2.15 1.22 -25.09
C TRP A 122 -2.92 0.04 -25.72
N LEU A 123 -3.91 -0.51 -25.00
CA LEU A 123 -4.79 -1.56 -25.52
C LEU A 123 -5.66 -1.06 -26.69
N SER A 124 -6.16 0.18 -26.62
CA SER A 124 -6.90 0.79 -27.74
C SER A 124 -6.02 1.01 -28.98
N SER A 125 -4.73 1.34 -28.80
CA SER A 125 -3.78 1.46 -29.92
C SER A 125 -3.42 0.12 -30.55
N MET A 126 -3.52 -0.99 -29.83
CA MET A 126 -3.37 -2.33 -30.43
C MET A 126 -4.62 -2.82 -31.15
N LYS A 127 -5.81 -2.47 -30.64
CA LYS A 127 -7.08 -2.79 -31.31
C LYS A 127 -7.22 -2.04 -32.63
N GLN A 128 -6.71 -0.82 -32.69
CA GLN A 128 -6.65 -0.01 -33.90
C GLN A 128 -5.30 -0.28 -34.57
N GLY A 129 -5.17 -1.42 -35.26
CA GLY A 129 -3.91 -1.98 -35.80
C GLY A 129 -3.05 -1.02 -36.64
N ASN A 130 -2.39 -0.08 -35.98
CA ASN A 130 -1.40 0.82 -36.51
C ASN A 130 -0.11 0.50 -35.78
N ARG A 131 0.86 -0.13 -36.46
CA ARG A 131 2.15 -0.54 -35.88
C ARG A 131 3.00 0.72 -35.65
N PRO A 132 3.17 1.23 -34.40
CA PRO A 132 3.98 2.43 -34.16
C PRO A 132 5.45 2.08 -33.92
N ALA A 133 5.83 0.81 -34.03
CA ALA A 133 7.12 0.28 -33.59
C ALA A 133 8.20 0.24 -34.67
N GLU A 134 7.97 0.81 -35.87
CA GLU A 134 9.04 0.96 -36.86
C GLU A 134 9.98 2.13 -36.52
N ASN A 135 9.48 3.16 -35.79
CA ASN A 135 10.25 4.35 -35.43
C ASN A 135 10.71 4.41 -33.96
N ALA A 136 10.51 3.35 -33.18
CA ALA A 136 10.77 3.35 -31.73
C ALA A 136 11.76 2.28 -31.25
N LEU A 137 12.45 1.59 -32.17
CA LEU A 137 13.56 0.73 -31.77
C LEU A 137 14.79 1.63 -31.54
N PRO A 138 15.40 1.63 -30.35
CA PRO A 138 16.74 2.17 -30.21
C PRO A 138 17.63 1.44 -31.22
N GLN A 139 18.26 2.20 -32.11
CA GLN A 139 19.21 1.69 -33.09
C GLN A 139 20.18 0.72 -32.39
N PRO A 140 20.45 -0.47 -32.96
CA PRO A 140 21.50 -1.32 -32.43
C PRO A 140 22.77 -0.47 -32.38
N VAL A 141 23.36 -0.35 -31.19
CA VAL A 141 24.69 0.24 -31.01
C VAL A 141 25.58 -0.43 -32.04
N ALA A 142 26.01 0.34 -33.04
CA ALA A 142 26.97 -0.10 -34.02
C ALA A 142 28.24 -0.43 -33.23
N ILE A 143 28.48 -1.73 -33.02
CA ILE A 143 29.76 -2.21 -32.55
C ILE A 143 30.71 -1.88 -33.69
N ALA A 144 31.37 -0.72 -33.56
CA ALA A 144 32.40 -0.29 -34.47
C ALA A 144 33.46 -1.39 -34.47
N ASP A 145 33.54 -2.05 -35.62
CA ASP A 145 34.62 -2.89 -36.08
C ASP A 145 35.95 -2.18 -35.81
N ARG A 146 36.59 -2.52 -34.69
CA ARG A 146 37.96 -2.11 -34.41
C ARG A 146 38.87 -3.22 -34.92
N GLY A 147 39.02 -3.26 -36.25
CA GLY A 147 40.04 -4.03 -36.92
C GLY A 147 41.43 -3.75 -36.32
N GLY A 148 42.18 -4.82 -36.08
CA GLY A 148 43.60 -4.74 -35.74
C GLY A 148 44.43 -4.19 -36.89
N PRO A 149 45.63 -3.67 -36.57
CA PRO A 149 46.88 -4.34 -36.97
C PRO A 149 47.82 -4.44 -35.76
N SER A 150 48.52 -5.55 -35.47
CA SER A 150 49.59 -6.17 -36.28
C SER A 150 50.54 -5.14 -36.87
N ASP A 151 51.35 -4.47 -36.04
CA ASP A 151 52.74 -4.22 -36.45
C ASP A 151 53.70 -3.86 -35.30
N ALA A 152 54.95 -4.32 -35.46
CA ALA A 152 56.23 -3.80 -34.97
C ALA A 152 56.39 -3.55 -33.45
N ALA A 153 57.14 -4.37 -32.71
CA ALA A 153 58.59 -4.59 -32.79
C ALA A 153 59.43 -3.29 -32.71
N SER A 154 60.39 -3.30 -31.79
CA SER A 154 61.56 -2.40 -31.66
C SER A 154 61.34 -0.97 -31.12
N ARG A 155 61.64 -0.77 -29.83
CA ARG A 155 62.82 -0.03 -29.32
C ARG A 155 62.77 0.14 -27.81
#